data_AF-A0A7S4UDV0-F1
#
_entry.id   AF-A0A7S4UDV0-F1
#
_cell.length_a   1.000
_cell.length_b   1.000
_cell.length_c   1.000
_cell.angle_alpha   90.00
_cell.angle_beta   90.00
_cell.angle_gamma   90.00
#
_symmetry.space_group_name_H-M   'P 1'
#
loop_
_entity.id
_entity.type
_entity.pdbx_description
1 polymer ?
#
loop_
_entity_poly.entity_id
_entity_poly.type
_entity_poly.pdbx_seq_one_letter_code
_entity_poly.pdbx_strand_id
1 'polypeptide(L)'
;PVHQSGGWSRRSILEMGCGSSKPESVATDHKQQEAGGKGQNERQEQKKQKEEKKTPRKPEETEHTTEQTADDLLKMFEAQRQEAFAEEESGPGEQEGPVVDEHAELMKQFEKEREEAFLARVPSFGVDPAVIEQGMSASENQHVKEGSAGAEVKAEGERGAEPPNEEEMTMQDYVRQAEEEELRRQEEEHQQWQHLHEPMLVRILSVNDVYELDNLPHLATAVKAKQHGARTIFVLPGDFLAPSLLSSLDNGMGMVECLNACGVELVCFGNHETDVPHPELISRILQSSFRWVNSNMTDIQLGKGADRTSEFEIIEVESGGKRRRIAFLGLLTEDKALYRPGAFNNASIEPVEEVAERLLKRLYEEEEVDLVVPLTHQVVGKDRELARKMEGKGLPDNQNAFPLVVGGHDHEPYVEEVAGSHIVKVGSDAKLLAVCDILWPNPHSRHVQVRTETVPTTDFDPDPEVSKLVAANQKILQDMDLAPLFRCHSDFVLSSKGNRLAQTTLGTQLVTGLRDALGSDCCVLNAGNMRGNKDYEQDKKFFTYNDLKTEIPFDAEMVVIPIPGKVIAESVRYSRQQSF
;
A
#
# COMPACT_ATOMS: atom_id res chain seq x y z
N PRO A 1 -60.48 26.09 -18.81
CA PRO A 1 -59.23 26.42 -19.55
C PRO A 1 -58.14 25.38 -19.21
N VAL A 2 -57.85 24.37 -20.04
CA VAL A 2 -57.36 24.41 -21.45
C VAL A 2 -55.94 25.01 -21.51
N HIS A 3 -54.86 24.34 -21.96
CA HIS A 3 -54.52 22.94 -22.34
C HIS A 3 -52.96 22.88 -22.54
N GLN A 4 -52.17 21.79 -22.66
CA GLN A 4 -52.27 20.32 -22.59
C GLN A 4 -50.82 19.81 -22.29
N SER A 5 -50.54 19.00 -21.25
CA SER A 5 -50.54 17.51 -21.18
C SER A 5 -49.54 16.76 -22.08
N GLY A 6 -48.68 15.90 -21.52
CA GLY A 6 -47.73 15.08 -22.31
C GLY A 6 -46.86 14.09 -21.52
N GLY A 7 -47.44 13.04 -20.94
CA GLY A 7 -46.72 11.86 -20.42
C GLY A 7 -47.69 10.67 -20.34
N TRP A 8 -47.22 9.42 -20.33
CA TRP A 8 -48.04 8.20 -20.16
C TRP A 8 -47.21 6.98 -19.69
N SER A 9 -47.87 5.85 -19.41
CA SER A 9 -47.35 4.76 -18.56
C SER A 9 -47.43 3.34 -19.16
N ARG A 10 -46.85 2.36 -18.46
CA ARG A 10 -46.85 0.91 -18.80
C ARG A 10 -48.28 0.32 -18.89
N ARG A 11 -48.55 -0.53 -19.90
CA ARG A 11 -49.19 -1.86 -19.75
C ARG A 11 -49.07 -2.72 -21.03
N SER A 12 -49.65 -3.92 -21.00
CA SER A 12 -49.20 -5.13 -21.72
C SER A 12 -50.25 -5.73 -22.69
N ILE A 13 -49.91 -6.89 -23.30
CA ILE A 13 -50.77 -8.01 -23.79
C ILE A 13 -51.15 -8.10 -25.30
N LEU A 14 -50.64 -9.18 -25.95
CA LEU A 14 -51.17 -10.05 -27.04
C LEU A 14 -51.64 -9.42 -28.40
N GLU A 15 -51.67 -10.09 -29.57
CA GLU A 15 -51.40 -11.50 -29.97
C GLU A 15 -51.02 -11.66 -31.49
N MET A 16 -50.83 -12.91 -31.95
CA MET A 16 -50.70 -13.43 -33.34
C MET A 16 -49.36 -13.19 -34.09
N GLY A 17 -48.70 -14.18 -34.72
CA GLY A 17 -48.75 -15.65 -34.54
C GLY A 17 -48.83 -16.50 -35.83
N CYS A 18 -47.75 -17.20 -36.21
CA CYS A 18 -47.70 -18.46 -37.01
C CYS A 18 -46.23 -18.94 -37.12
N GLY A 19 -45.85 -20.23 -37.05
CA GLY A 19 -46.57 -21.45 -36.66
C GLY A 19 -45.84 -22.75 -37.09
N SER A 20 -45.92 -23.82 -36.28
CA SER A 20 -45.53 -25.23 -36.57
C SER A 20 -44.04 -25.56 -36.89
N SER A 21 -43.49 -26.74 -36.56
CA SER A 21 -43.99 -27.86 -35.73
C SER A 21 -42.87 -28.80 -35.24
N LYS A 22 -42.88 -29.09 -33.93
CA LYS A 22 -42.51 -30.39 -33.30
C LYS A 22 -43.74 -31.34 -33.39
N PRO A 23 -43.72 -32.67 -33.10
CA PRO A 23 -43.19 -33.30 -31.87
C PRO A 23 -42.55 -34.70 -32.13
N GLU A 24 -42.37 -35.67 -31.19
CA GLU A 24 -42.85 -35.84 -29.80
C GLU A 24 -41.89 -36.69 -28.92
N SER A 25 -42.28 -36.92 -27.66
CA SER A 25 -41.59 -37.74 -26.65
C SER A 25 -41.97 -39.24 -26.74
N VAL A 26 -41.55 -40.15 -25.84
CA VAL A 26 -42.03 -40.37 -24.46
C VAL A 26 -41.00 -41.25 -23.69
N ALA A 27 -40.96 -41.14 -22.35
CA ALA A 27 -40.09 -41.91 -21.46
C ALA A 27 -40.80 -43.11 -20.80
N THR A 28 -40.05 -44.05 -20.18
CA THR A 28 -40.34 -44.66 -18.85
C THR A 28 -39.27 -45.68 -18.40
N ASP A 29 -39.28 -46.00 -17.10
CA ASP A 29 -38.31 -46.82 -16.34
C ASP A 29 -38.41 -48.34 -16.55
N HIS A 30 -37.32 -49.10 -16.30
CA HIS A 30 -37.14 -49.88 -15.04
C HIS A 30 -35.94 -50.88 -15.04
N LYS A 31 -35.39 -51.09 -13.82
CA LYS A 31 -34.76 -52.31 -13.21
C LYS A 31 -33.71 -53.12 -14.02
N GLN A 32 -32.45 -53.30 -13.58
CA GLN A 32 -31.90 -53.95 -12.36
C GLN A 32 -31.68 -55.48 -12.52
N GLN A 33 -30.62 -56.03 -11.87
CA GLN A 33 -30.15 -57.43 -11.86
C GLN A 33 -29.42 -57.97 -13.12
N GLU A 34 -28.50 -58.94 -13.07
CA GLU A 34 -27.42 -59.25 -12.08
C GLU A 34 -26.47 -60.34 -12.66
N ALA A 35 -25.20 -60.40 -12.22
CA ALA A 35 -24.19 -61.44 -12.52
C ALA A 35 -23.79 -61.65 -14.01
N GLY A 36 -22.67 -62.29 -14.36
CA GLY A 36 -21.47 -62.60 -13.54
C GLY A 36 -20.55 -63.70 -14.12
N GLY A 37 -19.26 -63.38 -14.32
CA GLY A 37 -18.13 -64.31 -14.10
C GLY A 37 -17.65 -65.32 -15.18
N LYS A 38 -16.37 -65.16 -15.60
CA LYS A 38 -15.35 -66.18 -15.94
C LYS A 38 -15.39 -66.95 -17.29
N GLY A 39 -14.20 -67.41 -17.72
CA GLY A 39 -13.92 -68.29 -18.87
C GLY A 39 -13.38 -67.54 -20.12
N GLN A 40 -12.08 -67.27 -20.34
CA GLN A 40 -10.84 -68.08 -20.29
C GLN A 40 -10.65 -69.04 -21.49
N ASN A 41 -9.60 -68.79 -22.31
CA ASN A 41 -8.92 -69.62 -23.34
C ASN A 41 -9.82 -70.23 -24.47
N GLU A 42 -9.46 -70.28 -25.76
CA GLU A 42 -8.20 -70.68 -26.40
C GLU A 42 -8.11 -70.16 -27.86
N ARG A 43 -6.90 -69.83 -28.35
CA ARG A 43 -6.14 -70.66 -29.34
C ARG A 43 -4.83 -70.02 -29.78
N GLN A 44 -3.83 -70.87 -30.01
CA GLN A 44 -2.46 -70.50 -30.37
C GLN A 44 -2.20 -70.53 -31.89
N GLU A 45 -1.25 -69.69 -32.30
CA GLU A 45 -0.22 -69.91 -33.32
C GLU A 45 -0.58 -70.52 -34.69
N GLN A 46 -0.32 -69.73 -35.74
CA GLN A 46 0.49 -70.21 -36.86
C GLN A 46 1.62 -69.20 -37.22
N LYS A 47 2.86 -69.62 -36.90
CA LYS A 47 4.13 -69.48 -37.67
C LYS A 47 4.32 -68.23 -38.56
N LYS A 48 5.32 -67.37 -38.26
CA LYS A 48 6.71 -67.36 -38.84
C LYS A 48 6.75 -67.01 -40.36
N GLN A 49 7.66 -66.18 -40.88
CA GLN A 49 8.98 -65.72 -40.38
C GLN A 49 9.54 -64.53 -41.20
N LYS A 50 10.59 -63.85 -40.67
CA LYS A 50 11.35 -62.72 -41.28
C LYS A 50 10.58 -61.38 -41.34
N GLU A 51 11.21 -60.20 -41.25
CA GLU A 51 12.64 -59.82 -41.39
C GLU A 51 13.29 -59.26 -40.10
N GLU A 52 14.45 -58.59 -40.22
CA GLU A 52 15.41 -58.33 -39.15
C GLU A 52 15.97 -56.88 -39.22
N LYS A 53 16.41 -56.34 -38.07
CA LYS A 53 17.17 -55.08 -37.90
C LYS A 53 16.50 -53.74 -38.28
N LYS A 54 16.04 -53.00 -37.27
CA LYS A 54 16.70 -51.75 -36.80
C LYS A 54 15.97 -51.14 -35.59
N THR A 55 16.70 -50.86 -34.52
CA THR A 55 16.21 -50.13 -33.33
C THR A 55 16.56 -48.65 -33.42
N PRO A 56 15.60 -47.72 -33.38
CA PRO A 56 15.86 -46.32 -33.02
C PRO A 56 16.13 -46.22 -31.51
N ARG A 57 16.94 -45.24 -31.10
CA ARG A 57 17.09 -44.86 -29.67
C ARG A 57 15.91 -43.96 -29.25
N LYS A 58 15.59 -43.94 -27.96
CA LYS A 58 14.87 -42.80 -27.37
C LYS A 58 15.75 -41.53 -27.49
N PRO A 59 15.17 -40.33 -27.67
CA PRO A 59 15.79 -39.09 -27.22
C PRO A 59 15.90 -39.09 -25.69
N GLU A 60 16.89 -38.39 -25.16
CA GLU A 60 16.98 -38.07 -23.73
C GLU A 60 16.19 -36.76 -23.48
N GLU A 61 15.49 -36.68 -22.36
CA GLU A 61 14.78 -35.48 -21.93
C GLU A 61 15.77 -34.61 -21.15
N THR A 62 16.17 -33.47 -21.73
CA THR A 62 16.98 -32.44 -21.06
C THR A 62 16.08 -31.27 -20.67
N GLU A 63 15.77 -31.17 -19.39
CA GLU A 63 15.16 -29.96 -18.81
C GLU A 63 16.15 -28.79 -18.96
N HIS A 64 15.70 -27.68 -19.55
CA HIS A 64 16.41 -26.40 -19.50
C HIS A 64 15.55 -25.43 -18.68
N THR A 65 16.11 -24.93 -17.59
CA THR A 65 15.45 -23.98 -16.68
C THR A 65 15.44 -22.58 -17.28
N THR A 66 14.31 -21.88 -17.13
CA THR A 66 14.09 -20.52 -17.64
C THR A 66 14.71 -19.46 -16.71
N GLU A 67 16.03 -19.48 -16.59
CA GLU A 67 16.78 -18.63 -15.63
C GLU A 67 17.96 -17.86 -16.28
N GLN A 68 18.10 -17.93 -17.61
CA GLN A 68 19.11 -17.21 -18.40
C GLN A 68 18.44 -16.29 -19.44
N THR A 69 17.93 -15.15 -19.01
CA THR A 69 17.36 -14.12 -19.91
C THR A 69 17.65 -12.69 -19.50
N ALA A 70 17.37 -12.29 -18.26
CA ALA A 70 17.54 -10.90 -17.82
C ALA A 70 18.99 -10.39 -17.98
N ASP A 71 19.94 -11.17 -17.46
CA ASP A 71 21.38 -10.92 -17.50
C ASP A 71 21.91 -10.81 -18.94
N ASP A 72 21.40 -11.64 -19.84
CA ASP A 72 21.88 -11.74 -21.22
C ASP A 72 21.19 -10.72 -22.14
N LEU A 73 19.94 -10.35 -21.86
CA LEU A 73 19.29 -9.17 -22.44
C LEU A 73 20.00 -7.87 -22.01
N LEU A 74 20.43 -7.76 -20.76
CA LEU A 74 21.18 -6.59 -20.28
C LEU A 74 22.50 -6.44 -21.05
N LYS A 75 23.27 -7.53 -21.19
CA LYS A 75 24.51 -7.58 -22.00
C LYS A 75 24.24 -7.27 -23.47
N MET A 76 23.09 -7.69 -24.03
CA MET A 76 22.70 -7.33 -25.41
C MET A 76 22.38 -5.84 -25.55
N PHE A 77 21.69 -5.22 -24.58
CA PHE A 77 21.46 -3.77 -24.56
C PHE A 77 22.76 -2.98 -24.39
N GLU A 78 23.68 -3.44 -23.53
CA GLU A 78 25.01 -2.84 -23.38
C GLU A 78 25.84 -2.94 -24.66
N ALA A 79 25.84 -4.09 -25.34
CA ALA A 79 26.52 -4.27 -26.62
C ALA A 79 25.95 -3.37 -27.72
N GLN A 80 24.63 -3.32 -27.89
CA GLN A 80 23.98 -2.44 -28.88
C GLN A 80 24.20 -0.96 -28.56
N ARG A 81 24.25 -0.58 -27.28
CA ARG A 81 24.61 0.77 -26.83
C ARG A 81 26.07 1.09 -27.17
N GLN A 82 27.02 0.17 -26.98
CA GLN A 82 28.42 0.37 -27.37
C GLN A 82 28.60 0.49 -28.88
N GLU A 83 27.94 -0.34 -29.70
CA GLU A 83 27.95 -0.18 -31.16
C GLU A 83 27.40 1.18 -31.61
N ALA A 84 26.31 1.66 -30.98
CA ALA A 84 25.71 2.95 -31.28
C ALA A 84 26.62 4.16 -30.96
N PHE A 85 27.49 4.08 -29.95
CA PHE A 85 28.49 5.11 -29.66
C PHE A 85 29.74 4.96 -30.55
N ALA A 86 30.15 3.75 -30.90
CA ALA A 86 31.33 3.49 -31.73
C ALA A 86 31.21 4.04 -33.17
N GLU A 87 29.99 4.21 -33.71
CA GLU A 87 29.80 4.86 -35.01
C GLU A 87 30.08 6.38 -35.00
N GLU A 88 29.92 7.08 -33.85
CA GLU A 88 30.17 8.52 -33.76
C GLU A 88 31.67 8.88 -33.64
N GLU A 89 32.51 7.99 -33.09
CA GLU A 89 33.96 8.23 -32.90
C GLU A 89 34.83 8.00 -34.15
N SER A 90 34.24 7.89 -35.34
CA SER A 90 34.97 7.68 -36.61
C SER A 90 35.75 8.92 -37.14
N GLY A 91 36.23 9.77 -36.23
CA GLY A 91 37.16 10.88 -36.46
C GLY A 91 38.65 10.49 -36.24
N PRO A 92 39.62 11.30 -36.70
CA PRO A 92 41.03 10.90 -36.76
C PRO A 92 41.80 11.06 -35.42
N GLY A 93 41.53 10.17 -34.46
CA GLY A 93 42.48 9.54 -33.54
C GLY A 93 43.40 10.38 -32.63
N GLU A 94 43.19 10.26 -31.33
CA GLU A 94 44.24 10.37 -30.28
C GLU A 94 44.27 9.07 -29.42
N GLN A 95 45.21 8.97 -28.47
CA GLN A 95 45.64 7.67 -27.91
C GLN A 95 44.79 7.17 -26.72
N GLU A 96 44.56 5.85 -26.67
CA GLU A 96 43.80 5.16 -25.62
C GLU A 96 44.36 5.39 -24.20
N GLY A 97 43.51 5.88 -23.30
CA GLY A 97 43.62 5.68 -21.85
C GLY A 97 42.83 4.45 -21.40
N PRO A 98 43.01 3.95 -20.16
CA PRO A 98 42.21 2.85 -19.66
C PRO A 98 40.73 3.28 -19.51
N VAL A 99 39.81 2.48 -20.05
CA VAL A 99 38.37 2.67 -19.85
C VAL A 99 38.05 2.52 -18.38
N VAL A 100 37.77 3.65 -17.73
CA VAL A 100 37.12 3.69 -16.42
C VAL A 100 35.62 3.48 -16.66
N ASP A 101 34.96 2.70 -15.80
CA ASP A 101 33.51 2.58 -15.81
C ASP A 101 32.91 3.86 -15.22
N GLU A 102 32.78 4.89 -16.07
CA GLU A 102 32.23 6.19 -15.69
C GLU A 102 30.82 6.09 -15.10
N HIS A 103 30.05 5.05 -15.45
CA HIS A 103 28.74 4.80 -14.86
C HIS A 103 28.84 4.27 -13.43
N ALA A 104 29.73 3.30 -13.17
CA ALA A 104 29.99 2.82 -11.82
C ALA A 104 30.69 3.86 -10.92
N GLU A 105 31.48 4.78 -11.47
CA GLU A 105 32.02 5.92 -10.72
C GLU A 105 30.96 7.01 -10.48
N LEU A 106 30.12 7.34 -11.47
CA LEU A 106 28.97 8.24 -11.29
C LEU A 106 27.99 7.72 -10.24
N MET A 107 27.66 6.43 -10.25
CA MET A 107 26.76 5.84 -9.26
C MET A 107 27.35 5.90 -7.85
N LYS A 108 28.64 5.54 -7.67
CA LYS A 108 29.32 5.65 -6.36
C LYS A 108 29.45 7.10 -5.89
N GLN A 109 29.69 8.04 -6.81
CA GLN A 109 29.74 9.46 -6.47
C GLN A 109 28.35 9.98 -6.09
N PHE A 110 27.29 9.55 -6.77
CA PHE A 110 25.90 9.89 -6.44
C PHE A 110 25.43 9.27 -5.11
N GLU A 111 25.80 8.02 -4.82
CA GLU A 111 25.61 7.38 -3.52
C GLU A 111 26.31 8.16 -2.40
N LYS A 112 27.57 8.55 -2.63
CA LYS A 112 28.36 9.34 -1.67
C LYS A 112 27.79 10.74 -1.45
N GLU A 113 27.41 11.44 -2.52
CA GLU A 113 26.78 12.77 -2.43
C GLU A 113 25.40 12.70 -1.76
N ARG A 114 24.65 11.59 -1.95
CA ARG A 114 23.44 11.29 -1.16
C ARG A 114 23.75 11.05 0.32
N GLU A 115 24.78 10.28 0.66
CA GLU A 115 25.16 9.99 2.05
C GLU A 115 25.65 11.26 2.77
N GLU A 116 26.48 12.08 2.13
CA GLU A 116 26.91 13.38 2.65
C GLU A 116 25.72 14.35 2.82
N ALA A 117 24.78 14.39 1.88
CA ALA A 117 23.56 15.19 1.99
C ALA A 117 22.57 14.69 3.05
N PHE A 118 22.53 13.37 3.31
CA PHE A 118 21.76 12.76 4.39
C PHE A 118 22.35 13.10 5.75
N LEU A 119 23.66 12.92 5.93
CA LEU A 119 24.39 13.28 7.15
C LEU A 119 24.27 14.78 7.47
N ALA A 120 24.26 15.65 6.46
CA ALA A 120 24.03 17.09 6.62
C ALA A 120 22.61 17.48 7.04
N ARG A 121 21.64 16.55 7.01
CA ARG A 121 20.23 16.76 7.42
C ARG A 121 19.88 16.12 8.76
N VAL A 122 20.73 15.26 9.32
CA VAL A 122 20.55 14.72 10.69
C VAL A 122 20.90 15.80 11.72
N PRO A 123 20.02 16.12 12.69
CA PRO A 123 20.36 17.07 13.76
C PRO A 123 21.53 16.55 14.61
N SER A 124 22.67 17.24 14.56
CA SER A 124 23.82 16.92 15.39
C SER A 124 23.55 17.28 16.85
N PHE A 125 23.11 16.31 17.64
CA PHE A 125 23.08 16.41 19.11
C PHE A 125 24.51 16.48 19.64
N GLY A 126 25.05 17.70 19.73
CA GLY A 126 26.40 17.98 20.19
C GLY A 126 26.56 17.67 21.68
N VAL A 127 27.10 16.49 21.97
CA VAL A 127 27.69 16.17 23.29
C VAL A 127 29.17 16.53 23.22
N ASP A 128 29.57 17.55 23.97
CA ASP A 128 30.98 17.95 24.08
C ASP A 128 31.79 16.85 24.80
N PRO A 129 32.81 16.24 24.15
CA PRO A 129 33.62 15.19 24.77
C PRO A 129 34.40 15.65 26.01
N ALA A 130 34.59 16.96 26.22
CA ALA A 130 35.38 17.50 27.33
C ALA A 130 34.71 17.42 28.71
N VAL A 131 33.43 16.99 28.81
CA VAL A 131 32.65 17.05 30.05
C VAL A 131 32.65 15.73 30.85
N ILE A 132 33.13 14.61 30.28
CA ILE A 132 33.11 13.28 30.92
C ILE A 132 34.50 12.80 31.40
N GLU A 133 35.32 13.70 31.97
CA GLU A 133 36.51 13.26 32.75
C GLU A 133 36.91 14.18 33.93
N GLN A 134 35.93 14.61 34.74
CA GLN A 134 36.16 15.11 36.11
C GLN A 134 34.84 15.14 36.90
N GLY A 135 34.75 14.43 38.05
CA GLY A 135 33.55 14.55 38.91
C GLY A 135 33.24 13.45 39.93
N MET A 136 33.99 12.34 40.02
CA MET A 136 33.70 11.28 41.01
C MET A 136 34.70 11.24 42.18
N SER A 137 34.49 12.09 43.21
CA SER A 137 35.08 11.86 44.55
C SER A 137 34.30 12.48 45.72
N ALA A 138 33.98 11.61 46.68
CA ALA A 138 33.77 11.79 48.13
C ALA A 138 33.41 13.17 48.75
N SER A 139 32.21 13.24 49.36
CA SER A 139 32.01 13.46 50.82
C SER A 139 30.56 13.07 51.15
N GLU A 140 30.19 12.35 52.22
CA GLU A 140 30.70 12.18 53.59
C GLU A 140 30.50 13.36 54.57
N ASN A 141 29.27 13.41 55.11
CA ASN A 141 28.98 13.21 56.55
C ASN A 141 28.96 14.42 57.53
N GLN A 142 28.19 14.22 58.61
CA GLN A 142 28.19 14.90 59.93
C GLN A 142 27.63 16.34 60.14
N HIS A 143 26.36 16.34 60.59
CA HIS A 143 25.91 16.73 61.95
C HIS A 143 25.91 18.19 62.47
N VAL A 144 24.92 18.44 63.37
CA VAL A 144 24.89 19.43 64.49
C VAL A 144 24.77 20.93 64.11
N LYS A 145 24.09 21.82 64.87
CA LYS A 145 22.93 21.79 65.81
C LYS A 145 22.62 23.26 66.22
N GLU A 146 21.43 23.54 66.78
CA GLU A 146 21.12 24.67 67.70
C GLU A 146 21.53 26.14 67.35
N GLY A 147 20.52 27.01 67.17
CA GLY A 147 20.14 27.93 68.26
C GLY A 147 20.65 29.39 68.30
N SER A 148 19.77 30.30 67.84
CA SER A 148 19.47 31.63 68.47
C SER A 148 20.42 32.84 68.30
N ALA A 149 19.85 34.01 68.61
CA ALA A 149 20.39 35.39 68.57
C ALA A 149 20.73 35.97 67.17
N GLY A 150 20.60 37.28 66.92
CA GLY A 150 19.98 38.33 67.74
C GLY A 150 20.64 39.71 67.57
N ALA A 151 19.83 40.79 67.60
CA ALA A 151 20.21 42.20 67.45
C ALA A 151 20.76 42.59 66.04
N GLU A 152 20.70 43.84 65.56
CA GLU A 152 19.97 45.05 66.00
C GLU A 152 19.79 45.96 64.75
N VAL A 153 18.87 46.93 64.79
CA VAL A 153 19.09 48.35 64.38
C VAL A 153 17.79 49.15 64.54
N LYS A 154 17.94 50.38 65.03
CA LYS A 154 16.90 51.43 65.18
C LYS A 154 17.05 52.42 64.01
N ALA A 155 16.12 53.28 63.62
CA ALA A 155 14.66 53.45 63.76
C ALA A 155 14.43 54.91 63.36
N GLU A 156 13.65 55.17 62.32
CA GLU A 156 13.15 56.50 61.88
C GLU A 156 12.01 56.20 60.87
N GLY A 157 10.89 56.93 60.81
CA GLY A 157 10.39 57.99 61.69
C GLY A 157 9.02 58.45 61.14
N GLU A 158 7.95 58.32 61.93
CA GLU A 158 6.58 58.43 61.43
C GLU A 158 6.21 59.84 60.93
N ARG A 159 5.47 59.91 59.82
CA ARG A 159 4.53 60.99 59.51
C ARG A 159 3.27 60.36 58.95
N GLY A 160 2.15 60.58 59.63
CA GLY A 160 0.92 59.84 59.39
C GLY A 160 0.21 60.20 58.08
N ALA A 161 -0.40 59.18 57.48
CA ALA A 161 -1.70 59.31 56.84
C ALA A 161 -2.74 58.66 57.78
N GLU A 162 -3.98 59.13 57.73
CA GLU A 162 -5.09 58.51 58.48
C GLU A 162 -5.36 57.09 57.94
N PRO A 163 -5.83 56.14 58.76
CA PRO A 163 -6.31 54.86 58.23
C PRO A 163 -7.45 55.14 57.25
N PRO A 164 -7.51 54.45 56.09
CA PRO A 164 -8.70 54.52 55.25
C PRO A 164 -9.90 54.04 56.07
N ASN A 165 -11.06 54.67 55.88
CA ASN A 165 -12.30 54.19 56.51
C ASN A 165 -12.50 52.71 56.18
N GLU A 166 -12.67 51.88 57.20
CA GLU A 166 -13.42 50.64 57.06
C GLU A 166 -14.87 51.04 56.76
N GLU A 167 -15.23 51.08 55.48
CA GLU A 167 -16.64 51.15 55.09
C GLU A 167 -17.30 49.85 55.58
N GLU A 168 -18.10 49.96 56.66
CA GLU A 168 -18.86 48.82 57.19
C GLU A 168 -19.74 48.25 56.08
N MET A 169 -19.31 47.12 55.48
CA MET A 169 -20.08 46.39 54.47
C MET A 169 -21.50 46.20 54.98
N THR A 170 -22.48 46.70 54.23
CA THR A 170 -23.86 46.59 54.67
C THR A 170 -24.29 45.13 54.68
N MET A 171 -25.33 44.79 55.45
CA MET A 171 -25.92 43.45 55.38
C MET A 171 -26.38 43.08 53.96
N GLN A 172 -26.64 44.07 53.09
CA GLN A 172 -26.98 43.84 51.68
C GLN A 172 -25.75 43.52 50.82
N ASP A 173 -24.58 44.09 51.15
CA ASP A 173 -23.32 43.75 50.47
C ASP A 173 -22.81 42.36 50.87
N TYR A 174 -22.95 41.99 52.16
CA TYR A 174 -22.66 40.62 52.60
C TYR A 174 -23.56 39.58 51.93
N VAL A 175 -24.87 39.85 51.80
CA VAL A 175 -25.79 38.94 51.09
C VAL A 175 -25.43 38.86 49.61
N ARG A 176 -25.21 40.01 48.95
CA ARG A 176 -24.81 40.06 47.53
C ARG A 176 -23.51 39.32 47.26
N GLN A 177 -22.49 39.48 48.11
CA GLN A 177 -21.22 38.79 47.93
C GLN A 177 -21.35 37.27 48.14
N ALA A 178 -22.18 36.82 49.09
CA ALA A 178 -22.50 35.40 49.25
C ALA A 178 -23.32 34.83 48.08
N GLU A 179 -24.24 35.61 47.50
CA GLU A 179 -24.97 35.25 46.28
C GLU A 179 -24.05 35.18 45.05
N GLU A 180 -23.09 36.11 44.92
CA GLU A 180 -22.07 36.13 43.86
C GLU A 180 -21.08 34.93 44.01
N GLU A 181 -20.66 34.58 45.23
CA GLU A 181 -19.81 33.40 45.48
C GLU A 181 -20.55 32.08 45.26
N GLU A 182 -21.82 31.96 45.69
CA GLU A 182 -22.63 30.78 45.46
C GLU A 182 -22.98 30.60 43.98
N LEU A 183 -23.25 31.69 43.24
CA LEU A 183 -23.41 31.64 41.78
C LEU A 183 -22.13 31.16 41.11
N ARG A 184 -20.96 31.70 41.48
CA ARG A 184 -19.68 31.28 40.92
C ARG A 184 -19.36 29.81 41.23
N ARG A 185 -19.71 29.34 42.43
CA ARG A 185 -19.62 27.91 42.80
C ARG A 185 -20.54 27.04 41.94
N GLN A 186 -21.77 27.48 41.66
CA GLN A 186 -22.69 26.76 40.78
C GLN A 186 -22.23 26.79 39.31
N GLU A 187 -21.58 27.85 38.85
CA GLU A 187 -20.95 27.90 37.52
C GLU A 187 -19.70 27.01 37.43
N GLU A 188 -18.84 26.99 38.46
CA GLU A 188 -17.70 26.08 38.57
C GLU A 188 -18.15 24.61 38.61
N GLU A 189 -19.15 24.27 39.44
CA GLU A 189 -19.77 22.94 39.50
C GLU A 189 -20.44 22.57 38.17
N HIS A 190 -21.08 23.52 37.46
CA HIS A 190 -21.71 23.25 36.17
C HIS A 190 -20.70 23.06 35.04
N GLN A 191 -19.61 23.84 34.98
CA GLN A 191 -18.53 23.64 34.02
C GLN A 191 -17.81 22.30 34.27
N GLN A 192 -17.54 21.97 35.53
CA GLN A 192 -16.98 20.68 35.91
C GLN A 192 -17.91 19.52 35.55
N TRP A 193 -19.23 19.69 35.76
CA TRP A 193 -20.23 18.72 35.33
C TRP A 193 -20.27 18.57 33.80
N GLN A 194 -20.22 19.67 33.04
CA GLN A 194 -20.19 19.61 31.57
C GLN A 194 -18.95 18.85 31.06
N HIS A 195 -17.74 19.18 31.52
CA HIS A 195 -16.53 18.43 31.12
C HIS A 195 -16.58 16.94 31.50
N LEU A 196 -17.18 16.58 32.64
CA LEU A 196 -17.38 15.19 33.05
C LEU A 196 -18.43 14.42 32.21
N HIS A 197 -19.20 15.11 31.36
CA HIS A 197 -20.24 14.52 30.50
C HIS A 197 -20.04 14.81 29.00
N GLU A 198 -19.01 15.59 28.64
CA GLU A 198 -18.68 15.95 27.26
C GLU A 198 -18.18 14.72 26.48
N PRO A 199 -18.75 14.41 25.30
CA PRO A 199 -18.44 13.17 24.60
C PRO A 199 -17.01 13.20 24.03
N MET A 200 -16.25 12.13 24.28
CA MET A 200 -14.89 12.02 23.75
C MET A 200 -14.92 11.45 22.34
N LEU A 201 -14.36 12.21 21.40
CA LEU A 201 -14.21 11.83 20.00
C LEU A 201 -12.73 11.59 19.65
N VAL A 202 -12.45 10.40 19.12
CA VAL A 202 -11.17 10.07 18.48
C VAL A 202 -11.45 9.72 17.02
N ARG A 203 -10.67 10.29 16.10
CA ARG A 203 -10.82 10.06 14.66
C ARG A 203 -9.68 9.17 14.18
N ILE A 204 -10.00 8.12 13.43
CA ILE A 204 -9.04 7.34 12.67
C ILE A 204 -9.25 7.67 11.20
N LEU A 205 -8.19 8.16 10.55
CA LEU A 205 -8.13 8.32 9.10
C LEU A 205 -7.47 7.08 8.50
N SER A 206 -7.91 6.62 7.33
CA SER A 206 -7.23 5.53 6.62
C SER A 206 -7.27 5.67 5.11
N VAL A 207 -6.17 5.27 4.50
CA VAL A 207 -6.09 4.75 3.13
C VAL A 207 -5.54 3.33 3.20
N ASN A 208 -5.56 2.60 2.09
CA ASN A 208 -5.01 1.25 1.95
C ASN A 208 -4.58 1.03 0.48
N ASP A 209 -3.71 0.06 0.23
CA ASP A 209 -3.30 -0.40 -1.11
C ASP A 209 -2.83 0.77 -2.01
N VAL A 210 -1.76 1.45 -1.61
CA VAL A 210 -1.31 2.75 -2.18
C VAL A 210 -0.04 2.58 -2.99
N TYR A 211 -0.17 2.30 -4.29
CA TYR A 211 0.97 1.96 -5.15
C TYR A 211 1.54 3.17 -5.91
N GLU A 212 0.68 4.11 -6.29
CA GLU A 212 1.04 5.30 -7.07
C GLU A 212 1.02 6.61 -6.26
N LEU A 213 1.93 7.53 -6.62
CA LEU A 213 2.15 8.78 -5.89
C LEU A 213 1.11 9.90 -6.20
N ASP A 214 0.35 9.79 -7.29
CA ASP A 214 -0.40 10.91 -7.88
C ASP A 214 -1.43 11.56 -6.95
N ASN A 215 -2.12 10.76 -6.11
CA ASN A 215 -3.14 11.27 -5.20
C ASN A 215 -2.58 11.72 -3.84
N LEU A 216 -1.29 11.49 -3.55
CA LEU A 216 -0.70 11.84 -2.25
C LEU A 216 -0.75 13.35 -1.92
N PRO A 217 -0.60 14.29 -2.86
CA PRO A 217 -0.77 15.72 -2.55
C PRO A 217 -2.21 16.08 -2.18
N HIS A 218 -3.19 15.46 -2.85
CA HIS A 218 -4.62 15.63 -2.56
C HIS A 218 -4.98 15.02 -1.20
N LEU A 219 -4.47 13.81 -0.92
CA LEU A 219 -4.56 13.13 0.38
C LEU A 219 -4.00 14.00 1.52
N ALA A 220 -2.83 14.61 1.36
CA ALA A 220 -2.21 15.42 2.40
C ALA A 220 -3.08 16.62 2.81
N THR A 221 -3.75 17.28 1.86
CA THR A 221 -4.73 18.33 2.15
C THR A 221 -6.00 17.77 2.79
N ALA A 222 -6.51 16.64 2.30
CA ALA A 222 -7.69 15.97 2.87
C ALA A 222 -7.47 15.56 4.34
N VAL A 223 -6.30 15.00 4.66
CA VAL A 223 -5.88 14.64 6.03
C VAL A 223 -5.83 15.89 6.91
N LYS A 224 -5.16 16.97 6.48
CA LYS A 224 -5.08 18.24 7.23
C LYS A 224 -6.47 18.84 7.48
N ALA A 225 -7.35 18.82 6.49
CA ALA A 225 -8.72 19.29 6.63
C ALA A 225 -9.56 18.45 7.62
N LYS A 226 -9.36 17.13 7.65
CA LYS A 226 -10.07 16.20 8.56
C LYS A 226 -9.47 16.10 9.95
N GLN A 227 -8.24 16.59 10.18
CA GLN A 227 -7.60 16.62 11.51
C GLN A 227 -8.23 17.62 12.50
N HIS A 228 -9.01 18.60 12.02
CA HIS A 228 -9.63 19.60 12.89
C HIS A 228 -10.73 19.02 13.79
N GLY A 229 -10.68 19.36 15.09
CA GLY A 229 -11.75 19.11 16.07
C GLY A 229 -11.69 17.79 16.84
N ALA A 230 -10.73 16.91 16.57
CA ALA A 230 -10.54 15.65 17.30
C ALA A 230 -9.06 15.23 17.32
N ARG A 231 -8.64 14.44 18.31
CA ARG A 231 -7.38 13.69 18.18
C ARG A 231 -7.56 12.72 17.02
N THR A 232 -6.81 12.98 15.96
CA THR A 232 -6.91 12.29 14.68
C THR A 232 -5.66 11.46 14.48
N ILE A 233 -5.80 10.16 14.25
CA ILE A 233 -4.73 9.18 14.03
C ILE A 233 -4.81 8.72 12.58
N PHE A 234 -3.73 8.82 11.80
CA PHE A 234 -3.72 8.39 10.40
C PHE A 234 -3.00 7.05 10.22
N VAL A 235 -3.68 6.06 9.64
CA VAL A 235 -3.18 4.69 9.44
C VAL A 235 -3.18 4.25 7.98
N LEU A 236 -2.32 3.29 7.63
CA LEU A 236 -2.28 2.63 6.31
C LEU A 236 -2.06 1.10 6.48
N PRO A 237 -3.09 0.25 6.25
CA PRO A 237 -3.01 -1.22 6.44
C PRO A 237 -2.24 -1.98 5.34
N GLY A 238 -0.96 -1.64 5.14
CA GLY A 238 -0.05 -2.36 4.24
C GLY A 238 -0.25 -2.07 2.75
N ASP A 239 0.60 -2.70 1.94
CA ASP A 239 0.71 -2.59 0.49
C ASP A 239 0.90 -1.14 0.02
N PHE A 240 2.14 -0.68 0.15
CA PHE A 240 2.57 0.62 -0.37
C PHE A 240 4.02 0.63 -0.87
N LEU A 241 4.88 -0.26 -0.41
CA LEU A 241 6.26 -0.32 -0.91
C LEU A 241 6.37 -0.95 -2.31
N ALA A 242 5.37 -1.72 -2.73
CA ALA A 242 5.25 -2.33 -4.05
C ALA A 242 3.79 -2.77 -4.29
N PRO A 243 3.39 -3.11 -5.54
CA PRO A 243 4.15 -3.02 -6.78
C PRO A 243 3.79 -1.78 -7.59
N SER A 244 4.79 -0.96 -7.93
CA SER A 244 4.65 0.09 -8.94
C SER A 244 5.90 0.17 -9.81
N LEU A 245 5.79 0.86 -10.95
CA LEU A 245 6.95 1.07 -11.83
C LEU A 245 8.04 1.86 -11.10
N LEU A 246 7.67 2.78 -10.20
CA LEU A 246 8.62 3.47 -9.32
C LEU A 246 9.31 2.50 -8.35
N SER A 247 8.56 1.64 -7.65
CA SER A 247 9.15 0.74 -6.66
C SER A 247 10.12 -0.28 -7.28
N SER A 248 9.91 -0.65 -8.55
CA SER A 248 10.86 -1.48 -9.30
C SER A 248 12.23 -0.82 -9.54
N LEU A 249 12.32 0.51 -9.39
CA LEU A 249 13.53 1.32 -9.58
C LEU A 249 14.11 1.84 -8.26
N ASP A 250 13.24 2.21 -7.30
CA ASP A 250 13.64 2.90 -6.05
C ASP A 250 13.39 2.08 -4.76
N ASN A 251 12.83 0.88 -4.88
CA ASN A 251 12.49 -0.01 -3.77
C ASN A 251 11.57 0.64 -2.71
N GLY A 252 10.64 1.48 -3.15
CA GLY A 252 9.63 2.16 -2.33
C GLY A 252 10.13 3.45 -1.65
N MET A 253 11.33 3.94 -2.00
CA MET A 253 11.98 5.06 -1.31
C MET A 253 11.16 6.37 -1.42
N GLY A 254 10.70 6.73 -2.61
CA GLY A 254 9.89 7.92 -2.87
C GLY A 254 8.49 7.83 -2.27
N MET A 255 7.93 6.62 -2.17
CA MET A 255 6.66 6.39 -1.47
C MET A 255 6.81 6.71 0.03
N VAL A 256 7.83 6.18 0.70
CA VAL A 256 8.05 6.49 2.13
C VAL A 256 8.32 7.98 2.36
N GLU A 257 9.07 8.65 1.48
CA GLU A 257 9.27 10.10 1.57
C GLU A 257 7.94 10.88 1.45
N CYS A 258 7.08 10.51 0.51
CA CYS A 258 5.79 11.17 0.31
C CYS A 258 4.78 10.85 1.43
N LEU A 259 4.72 9.60 1.92
CA LEU A 259 3.84 9.19 3.03
C LEU A 259 4.25 9.82 4.38
N ASN A 260 5.55 9.97 4.63
CA ASN A 260 6.07 10.75 5.76
C ASN A 260 5.52 12.19 5.70
N ALA A 261 5.53 12.83 4.52
CA ALA A 261 5.02 14.18 4.33
C ALA A 261 3.48 14.28 4.36
N CYS A 262 2.76 13.19 4.06
CA CYS A 262 1.31 13.08 4.25
C CYS A 262 0.89 12.93 5.73
N GLY A 263 1.84 12.65 6.64
CA GLY A 263 1.58 12.57 8.08
C GLY A 263 0.93 11.25 8.54
N VAL A 264 1.26 10.12 7.90
CA VAL A 264 0.91 8.78 8.41
C VAL A 264 1.55 8.58 9.80
N GLU A 265 0.84 7.95 10.74
CA GLU A 265 1.34 7.64 12.09
C GLU A 265 1.62 6.15 12.31
N LEU A 266 0.80 5.27 11.73
CA LEU A 266 0.89 3.81 11.87
C LEU A 266 0.73 3.12 10.52
N VAL A 267 1.49 2.06 10.29
CA VAL A 267 1.29 1.10 9.19
C VAL A 267 1.34 -0.33 9.71
N CYS A 268 0.82 -1.29 8.96
CA CYS A 268 1.21 -2.70 9.09
C CYS A 268 1.86 -3.21 7.80
N PHE A 269 2.41 -4.42 7.82
CA PHE A 269 2.81 -5.09 6.58
C PHE A 269 1.57 -5.51 5.77
N GLY A 270 1.63 -5.31 4.46
CA GLY A 270 0.86 -6.03 3.45
C GLY A 270 1.68 -7.13 2.80
N ASN A 271 1.14 -7.80 1.78
CA ASN A 271 1.87 -8.88 1.11
C ASN A 271 2.94 -8.35 0.15
N HIS A 272 2.71 -7.24 -0.54
CA HIS A 272 3.66 -6.72 -1.51
C HIS A 272 4.88 -6.04 -0.87
N GLU A 273 4.87 -5.75 0.43
CA GLU A 273 6.09 -5.40 1.17
C GLU A 273 7.21 -6.45 1.06
N THR A 274 6.92 -7.71 0.71
CA THR A 274 7.97 -8.72 0.44
C THR A 274 8.53 -8.70 -0.98
N ASP A 275 7.93 -7.99 -1.93
CA ASP A 275 8.50 -7.86 -3.28
C ASP A 275 9.71 -6.91 -3.30
N VAL A 276 9.82 -6.03 -2.30
CA VAL A 276 11.03 -5.25 -2.02
C VAL A 276 12.10 -6.16 -1.39
N PRO A 277 13.36 -6.15 -1.87
CA PRO A 277 14.45 -6.93 -1.27
C PRO A 277 14.61 -6.64 0.22
N HIS A 278 14.79 -7.68 1.04
CA HIS A 278 14.77 -7.56 2.51
C HIS A 278 15.70 -6.48 3.11
N PRO A 279 16.93 -6.22 2.60
CA PRO A 279 17.76 -5.10 3.07
C PRO A 279 17.18 -3.71 2.74
N GLU A 280 16.45 -3.59 1.63
CA GLU A 280 15.74 -2.37 1.25
C GLU A 280 14.45 -2.20 2.05
N LEU A 281 13.72 -3.29 2.36
CA LEU A 281 12.58 -3.26 3.29
C LEU A 281 13.01 -2.74 4.66
N ILE A 282 14.13 -3.25 5.19
CA ILE A 282 14.79 -2.74 6.40
C ILE A 282 15.11 -1.24 6.27
N SER A 283 15.58 -0.80 5.10
CA SER A 283 15.92 0.60 4.84
C SER A 283 14.69 1.51 4.71
N ARG A 284 13.55 1.00 4.20
CA ARG A 284 12.25 1.70 4.19
C ARG A 284 11.66 1.83 5.60
N ILE A 285 11.74 0.77 6.41
CA ILE A 285 11.44 0.82 7.85
C ILE A 285 12.37 1.83 8.54
N LEU A 286 13.65 1.86 8.18
CA LEU A 286 14.67 2.90 8.47
C LEU A 286 14.21 4.34 8.23
N GLN A 287 13.63 4.56 7.05
CA GLN A 287 13.27 5.88 6.48
C GLN A 287 11.90 6.40 6.96
N SER A 288 11.03 5.51 7.45
CA SER A 288 9.69 5.84 7.92
C SER A 288 9.71 6.81 9.12
N SER A 289 8.84 7.82 9.13
CA SER A 289 8.48 8.59 10.34
C SER A 289 7.26 8.00 11.05
N PHE A 290 6.47 7.19 10.35
CA PHE A 290 5.42 6.35 10.91
C PHE A 290 5.99 5.10 11.61
N ARG A 291 5.24 4.57 12.58
CA ARG A 291 5.56 3.32 13.28
C ARG A 291 4.98 2.13 12.52
N TRP A 292 5.71 1.02 12.51
CA TRP A 292 5.26 -0.23 11.92
C TRP A 292 4.69 -1.15 13.00
N VAL A 293 3.48 -1.67 12.78
CA VAL A 293 2.82 -2.63 13.68
C VAL A 293 2.87 -4.01 13.03
N ASN A 294 3.38 -4.99 13.77
CA ASN A 294 3.59 -6.36 13.30
C ASN A 294 3.25 -7.35 14.42
N SER A 295 1.99 -7.77 14.46
CA SER A 295 1.46 -8.63 15.51
C SER A 295 1.71 -10.12 15.27
N ASN A 296 1.74 -10.58 14.01
CA ASN A 296 1.71 -12.00 13.68
C ASN A 296 2.90 -12.54 12.86
N MET A 297 3.96 -11.75 12.63
CA MET A 297 5.20 -12.22 12.00
C MET A 297 6.40 -11.92 12.91
N THR A 298 6.45 -12.57 14.06
CA THR A 298 7.31 -12.21 15.21
C THR A 298 8.77 -12.65 15.11
N ASP A 299 9.12 -13.47 14.11
CA ASP A 299 10.49 -13.95 13.83
C ASP A 299 11.19 -13.19 12.68
N ILE A 300 10.60 -12.11 12.17
CA ILE A 300 11.17 -11.31 11.08
C ILE A 300 12.54 -10.73 11.43
N GLN A 301 13.52 -10.99 10.57
CA GLN A 301 14.93 -10.66 10.82
C GLN A 301 15.28 -9.24 10.34
N LEU A 302 14.79 -8.20 11.03
CA LEU A 302 15.07 -6.80 10.67
C LEU A 302 16.51 -6.36 10.98
N GLY A 303 17.17 -7.02 11.94
CA GLY A 303 18.56 -6.74 12.32
C GLY A 303 18.71 -5.63 13.37
N LYS A 304 19.94 -5.49 13.90
CA LYS A 304 20.21 -4.61 15.05
C LYS A 304 20.08 -3.14 14.68
N GLY A 305 19.21 -2.42 15.39
CA GLY A 305 18.93 -1.00 15.17
C GLY A 305 17.73 -0.73 14.25
N ALA A 306 17.28 -1.74 13.49
CA ALA A 306 16.07 -1.68 12.65
C ALA A 306 14.84 -2.35 13.30
N ASP A 307 14.96 -2.74 14.56
CA ASP A 307 13.87 -3.20 15.43
C ASP A 307 12.96 -2.00 15.79
N ARG A 308 12.22 -1.52 14.78
CA ARG A 308 11.26 -0.40 14.84
C ARG A 308 9.83 -0.85 14.52
N THR A 309 9.59 -2.15 14.59
CA THR A 309 8.27 -2.79 14.53
C THR A 309 7.81 -3.14 15.93
N SER A 310 6.59 -2.76 16.30
CA SER A 310 5.97 -3.14 17.57
C SER A 310 4.97 -4.27 17.38
N GLU A 311 4.90 -5.22 18.32
CA GLU A 311 3.88 -6.30 18.32
C GLU A 311 2.45 -5.73 18.32
N PHE A 312 2.26 -4.59 19.01
CA PHE A 312 1.09 -3.74 18.97
C PHE A 312 1.52 -2.30 19.32
N GLU A 313 0.74 -1.31 18.90
CA GLU A 313 0.97 0.10 19.27
C GLU A 313 -0.17 0.61 20.15
N ILE A 314 0.13 1.21 21.30
CA ILE A 314 -0.88 1.83 22.17
C ILE A 314 -0.77 3.35 22.06
N ILE A 315 -1.85 3.98 21.60
CA ILE A 315 -1.98 5.44 21.58
C ILE A 315 -2.88 5.86 22.74
N GLU A 316 -2.34 6.72 23.61
CA GLU A 316 -3.12 7.36 24.66
C GLU A 316 -3.78 8.64 24.14
N VAL A 317 -5.03 8.88 24.52
CA VAL A 317 -5.78 10.09 24.17
C VAL A 317 -6.46 10.64 25.41
N GLU A 318 -6.35 11.96 25.63
CA GLU A 318 -6.97 12.65 26.77
C GLU A 318 -8.01 13.68 26.29
N SER A 319 -9.18 13.71 26.94
CA SER A 319 -10.22 14.73 26.77
C SER A 319 -11.16 14.70 27.97
N GLY A 320 -11.80 15.85 28.31
CA GLY A 320 -12.71 15.96 29.46
C GLY A 320 -12.07 15.58 30.81
N GLY A 321 -10.74 15.70 30.94
CA GLY A 321 -10.00 15.27 32.14
C GLY A 321 -9.86 13.75 32.29
N LYS A 322 -10.18 12.95 31.26
CA LYS A 322 -9.99 11.49 31.27
C LYS A 322 -9.10 11.02 30.12
N ARG A 323 -8.24 10.06 30.41
CA ARG A 323 -7.39 9.31 29.46
C ARG A 323 -8.09 8.06 28.94
N ARG A 324 -7.81 7.70 27.68
CA ARG A 324 -8.11 6.41 27.05
C ARG A 324 -6.86 5.80 26.45
N ARG A 325 -6.78 4.47 26.45
CA ARG A 325 -5.73 3.69 25.78
C ARG A 325 -6.36 2.93 24.60
N ILE A 326 -5.90 3.22 23.38
CA ILE A 326 -6.34 2.54 22.15
C ILE A 326 -5.17 1.72 21.62
N ALA A 327 -5.32 0.41 21.55
CA ALA A 327 -4.35 -0.49 20.96
C ALA A 327 -4.62 -0.70 19.47
N PHE A 328 -3.55 -0.78 18.69
CA PHE A 328 -3.55 -1.14 17.28
C PHE A 328 -2.79 -2.46 17.09
N LEU A 329 -3.40 -3.39 16.37
CA LEU A 329 -2.75 -4.63 15.90
C LEU A 329 -2.40 -4.46 14.42
N GLY A 330 -1.32 -5.09 13.95
CA GLY A 330 -0.93 -5.14 12.55
C GLY A 330 -0.88 -6.58 12.08
N LEU A 331 -1.86 -7.00 11.27
CA LEU A 331 -2.17 -8.40 11.01
C LEU A 331 -2.15 -8.71 9.52
N LEU A 332 -1.08 -9.39 9.09
CA LEU A 332 -0.84 -9.80 7.69
C LEU A 332 -1.42 -11.20 7.42
N THR A 333 -2.10 -11.39 6.29
CA THR A 333 -2.67 -12.69 5.88
C THR A 333 -1.67 -13.84 5.88
N GLU A 334 -2.03 -14.98 6.50
CA GLU A 334 -1.20 -16.19 6.51
C GLU A 334 -1.25 -17.02 5.20
N ASP A 335 -1.96 -16.56 4.16
CA ASP A 335 -2.14 -17.33 2.92
C ASP A 335 -0.84 -17.47 2.10
N LYS A 336 -0.29 -18.68 2.15
CA LYS A 336 0.95 -19.08 1.45
C LYS A 336 0.86 -19.05 -0.07
N ALA A 337 -0.33 -18.89 -0.65
CA ALA A 337 -0.48 -18.70 -2.09
C ALA A 337 -0.03 -17.31 -2.57
N LEU A 338 0.02 -16.31 -1.69
CA LEU A 338 0.41 -14.92 -2.00
C LEU A 338 1.92 -14.69 -1.98
N TYR A 339 2.70 -15.62 -1.41
CA TYR A 339 4.11 -15.40 -1.08
C TYR A 339 5.07 -16.22 -1.95
N ARG A 340 6.14 -15.58 -2.43
CA ARG A 340 7.25 -16.24 -3.11
C ARG A 340 8.10 -17.05 -2.10
N PRO A 341 8.79 -18.13 -2.51
CA PRO A 341 9.77 -18.79 -1.66
C PRO A 341 10.83 -17.79 -1.17
N GLY A 342 11.07 -17.72 0.15
CA GLY A 342 11.99 -16.76 0.75
C GLY A 342 11.38 -15.42 1.19
N ALA A 343 10.07 -15.21 1.03
CA ALA A 343 9.36 -14.01 1.49
C ALA A 343 9.69 -13.63 2.94
N PHE A 344 9.81 -12.32 3.21
CA PHE A 344 10.25 -11.73 4.49
C PHE A 344 11.50 -12.40 5.10
N ASN A 345 12.44 -12.85 4.25
CA ASN A 345 13.62 -13.63 4.62
C ASN A 345 13.30 -14.94 5.37
N ASN A 346 12.21 -15.62 4.96
CA ASN A 346 11.67 -16.85 5.55
C ASN A 346 11.05 -16.69 6.95
N ALA A 347 10.50 -15.52 7.26
CA ALA A 347 9.71 -15.30 8.48
C ALA A 347 8.39 -16.12 8.47
N SER A 348 7.89 -16.41 9.66
CA SER A 348 6.71 -17.22 9.93
C SER A 348 5.49 -16.33 10.23
N ILE A 349 4.58 -16.21 9.27
CA ILE A 349 3.29 -15.54 9.49
C ILE A 349 2.35 -16.52 10.23
N GLU A 350 2.00 -16.19 11.46
CA GLU A 350 1.01 -16.89 12.28
C GLU A 350 -0.43 -16.53 11.86
N PRO A 351 -1.42 -17.43 12.02
CA PRO A 351 -2.79 -17.17 11.59
C PRO A 351 -3.41 -15.93 12.25
N VAL A 352 -3.94 -15.01 11.44
CA VAL A 352 -4.43 -13.69 11.87
C VAL A 352 -5.40 -13.79 13.06
N GLU A 353 -6.37 -14.70 12.97
CA GLU A 353 -7.39 -14.86 14.01
C GLU A 353 -6.84 -15.39 15.35
N GLU A 354 -5.81 -16.25 15.32
CA GLU A 354 -5.26 -16.87 16.53
C GLU A 354 -4.40 -15.87 17.30
N VAL A 355 -3.60 -15.08 16.58
CA VAL A 355 -2.83 -13.98 17.15
C VAL A 355 -3.76 -12.88 17.66
N ALA A 356 -4.79 -12.52 16.90
CA ALA A 356 -5.76 -11.52 17.34
C ALA A 356 -6.47 -11.92 18.64
N GLU A 357 -6.86 -13.19 18.81
CA GLU A 357 -7.47 -13.69 20.06
C GLU A 357 -6.47 -13.71 21.23
N ARG A 358 -5.22 -14.12 20.96
CA ARG A 358 -4.12 -14.14 21.92
C ARG A 358 -3.78 -12.73 22.44
N LEU A 359 -3.67 -11.75 21.54
CA LEU A 359 -3.31 -10.38 21.89
C LEU A 359 -4.48 -9.58 22.47
N LEU A 360 -5.71 -9.78 21.99
CA LEU A 360 -6.93 -9.20 22.59
C LEU A 360 -6.99 -9.46 24.09
N LYS A 361 -6.70 -10.70 24.50
CA LYS A 361 -6.68 -11.09 25.90
C LYS A 361 -5.62 -10.32 26.70
N ARG A 362 -4.35 -10.31 26.24
CA ARG A 362 -3.26 -9.58 26.90
C ARG A 362 -3.52 -8.06 26.94
N LEU A 363 -4.08 -7.50 25.87
CA LEU A 363 -4.39 -6.08 25.79
C LEU A 363 -5.46 -5.64 26.82
N TYR A 364 -6.47 -6.46 27.08
CA TYR A 364 -7.49 -6.16 28.10
C TYR A 364 -7.13 -6.61 29.52
N GLU A 365 -6.37 -7.70 29.71
CA GLU A 365 -6.01 -8.23 31.05
C GLU A 365 -4.70 -7.67 31.64
N GLU A 366 -3.72 -7.33 30.80
CA GLU A 366 -2.37 -6.88 31.24
C GLU A 366 -2.12 -5.41 30.89
N GLU A 367 -2.52 -4.96 29.70
CA GLU A 367 -2.34 -3.57 29.25
C GLU A 367 -3.56 -2.66 29.53
N GLU A 368 -4.61 -3.16 30.18
CA GLU A 368 -5.81 -2.41 30.60
C GLU A 368 -6.42 -1.47 29.53
N VAL A 369 -6.35 -1.82 28.24
CA VAL A 369 -6.77 -0.88 27.17
C VAL A 369 -8.30 -0.71 27.09
N ASP A 370 -8.76 0.45 26.62
CA ASP A 370 -10.18 0.73 26.45
C ASP A 370 -10.74 0.18 25.13
N LEU A 371 -9.86 -0.03 24.15
CA LEU A 371 -10.21 -0.32 22.76
C LEU A 371 -9.08 -1.05 22.05
N VAL A 372 -9.40 -1.98 21.16
CA VAL A 372 -8.45 -2.55 20.18
C VAL A 372 -8.99 -2.36 18.77
N VAL A 373 -8.13 -1.90 17.85
CA VAL A 373 -8.41 -1.68 16.43
C VAL A 373 -7.43 -2.50 15.59
N PRO A 374 -7.88 -3.60 14.96
CA PRO A 374 -7.08 -4.33 13.98
C PRO A 374 -6.83 -3.49 12.72
N LEU A 375 -5.55 -3.33 12.35
CA LEU A 375 -5.11 -3.01 11.00
C LEU A 375 -4.83 -4.35 10.30
N THR A 376 -5.58 -4.67 9.25
CA THR A 376 -5.56 -5.99 8.61
C THR A 376 -5.18 -5.93 7.13
N HIS A 377 -4.33 -6.85 6.69
CA HIS A 377 -4.00 -7.01 5.29
C HIS A 377 -4.33 -8.43 4.82
N GLN A 378 -5.60 -8.62 4.47
CA GLN A 378 -6.23 -9.89 4.10
C GLN A 378 -7.53 -9.60 3.33
N VAL A 379 -8.06 -10.56 2.56
CA VAL A 379 -9.37 -10.40 1.88
C VAL A 379 -10.51 -10.07 2.86
N VAL A 380 -11.50 -9.27 2.45
CA VAL A 380 -12.66 -8.88 3.29
C VAL A 380 -13.47 -10.08 3.78
N GLY A 381 -13.40 -11.22 3.08
CA GLY A 381 -13.91 -12.51 3.57
C GLY A 381 -13.33 -12.92 4.93
N LYS A 382 -12.04 -12.67 5.15
CA LYS A 382 -11.33 -12.96 6.40
C LYS A 382 -11.60 -11.94 7.49
N ASP A 383 -11.75 -10.66 7.18
CA ASP A 383 -12.18 -9.65 8.16
C ASP A 383 -13.59 -9.95 8.70
N ARG A 384 -14.48 -10.47 7.84
CA ARG A 384 -15.82 -10.95 8.23
C ARG A 384 -15.77 -12.19 9.14
N GLU A 385 -14.81 -13.08 8.93
CA GLU A 385 -14.59 -14.25 9.80
C GLU A 385 -14.02 -13.81 11.16
N LEU A 386 -13.00 -12.95 11.15
CA LEU A 386 -12.39 -12.33 12.32
C LEU A 386 -13.43 -11.61 13.20
N ALA A 387 -14.25 -10.72 12.62
CA ALA A 387 -15.29 -10.00 13.35
C ALA A 387 -16.27 -10.96 14.06
N ARG A 388 -16.75 -12.00 13.36
CA ARG A 388 -17.66 -13.02 13.92
C ARG A 388 -17.01 -13.86 15.01
N LYS A 389 -15.72 -14.20 14.88
CA LYS A 389 -14.98 -14.98 15.88
C LYS A 389 -14.73 -14.17 17.17
N MET A 390 -14.77 -12.85 17.09
CA MET A 390 -14.51 -11.93 18.20
C MET A 390 -15.79 -11.31 18.80
N GLU A 391 -16.96 -11.63 18.22
CA GLU A 391 -18.28 -11.31 18.76
C GLU A 391 -18.42 -11.82 20.19
N GLY A 392 -18.79 -10.95 21.13
CA GLY A 392 -18.93 -11.30 22.54
C GLY A 392 -17.63 -11.46 23.34
N LYS A 393 -16.45 -11.32 22.71
CA LYS A 393 -15.13 -11.42 23.37
C LYS A 393 -14.57 -10.08 23.86
N GLY A 394 -15.32 -9.00 23.74
CA GLY A 394 -14.93 -7.68 24.27
C GLY A 394 -15.03 -7.60 25.80
N LEU A 395 -14.80 -6.39 26.31
CA LEU A 395 -14.92 -6.09 27.74
C LEU A 395 -16.38 -6.33 28.23
N PRO A 396 -16.62 -6.62 29.53
CA PRO A 396 -17.96 -6.92 30.03
C PRO A 396 -19.04 -5.87 29.71
N ASP A 397 -18.65 -4.58 29.71
CA ASP A 397 -19.50 -3.43 29.39
C ASP A 397 -19.40 -2.97 27.91
N ASN A 398 -18.58 -3.64 27.10
CA ASN A 398 -18.44 -3.41 25.66
C ASN A 398 -18.10 -4.74 24.96
N GLN A 399 -19.12 -5.57 24.73
CA GLN A 399 -18.96 -6.95 24.30
C GLN A 399 -18.38 -7.13 22.88
N ASN A 400 -18.29 -6.07 22.08
CA ASN A 400 -17.50 -6.11 20.85
C ASN A 400 -16.01 -5.88 21.17
N ALA A 401 -15.20 -6.90 20.88
CA ALA A 401 -13.75 -6.86 20.96
C ALA A 401 -13.09 -5.82 20.03
N PHE A 402 -13.59 -5.71 18.80
CA PHE A 402 -13.03 -4.93 17.69
C PHE A 402 -14.14 -4.12 17.00
N PRO A 403 -14.62 -3.01 17.60
CA PRO A 403 -15.71 -2.21 17.01
C PRO A 403 -15.35 -1.51 15.70
N LEU A 404 -14.06 -1.40 15.38
CA LEU A 404 -13.54 -1.00 14.08
C LEU A 404 -12.41 -1.96 13.68
N VAL A 405 -12.46 -2.44 12.42
CA VAL A 405 -11.41 -3.16 11.70
C VAL A 405 -11.11 -2.35 10.45
N VAL A 406 -9.84 -2.04 10.20
CA VAL A 406 -9.41 -1.20 9.08
C VAL A 406 -8.42 -2.01 8.24
N GLY A 407 -8.62 -2.12 6.93
CA GLY A 407 -7.79 -3.03 6.14
C GLY A 407 -7.57 -2.68 4.66
N GLY A 408 -6.70 -3.47 4.03
CA GLY A 408 -6.36 -3.42 2.59
C GLY A 408 -6.61 -4.74 1.86
N HIS A 409 -5.75 -5.07 0.91
CA HIS A 409 -5.69 -6.29 0.10
C HIS A 409 -6.79 -6.48 -0.97
N ASP A 410 -8.03 -6.00 -0.76
CA ASP A 410 -9.10 -6.22 -1.77
C ASP A 410 -9.10 -5.19 -2.92
N HIS A 411 -8.38 -4.07 -2.81
CA HIS A 411 -8.33 -2.93 -3.76
C HIS A 411 -9.69 -2.26 -4.07
N GLU A 412 -10.80 -2.78 -3.57
CA GLU A 412 -12.18 -2.29 -3.71
C GLU A 412 -12.70 -1.72 -2.36
N PRO A 413 -13.62 -0.74 -2.38
CA PRO A 413 -14.13 -0.12 -1.15
C PRO A 413 -15.18 -1.00 -0.45
N TYR A 414 -14.93 -1.31 0.82
CA TYR A 414 -15.84 -2.03 1.71
C TYR A 414 -16.08 -1.21 2.98
N VAL A 415 -17.31 -0.77 3.21
CA VAL A 415 -17.73 -0.10 4.45
C VAL A 415 -19.01 -0.77 4.92
N GLU A 416 -18.88 -1.69 5.88
CA GLU A 416 -19.99 -2.52 6.35
C GLU A 416 -19.91 -2.82 7.86
N GLU A 417 -21.02 -3.23 8.46
CA GLU A 417 -21.10 -3.65 9.86
C GLU A 417 -21.36 -5.16 9.93
N VAL A 418 -20.50 -5.90 10.63
CA VAL A 418 -20.57 -7.36 10.78
C VAL A 418 -20.28 -7.73 12.22
N ALA A 419 -21.20 -8.45 12.89
CA ALA A 419 -21.10 -8.78 14.32
C ALA A 419 -20.90 -7.55 15.24
N GLY A 420 -21.43 -6.39 14.82
CA GLY A 420 -21.24 -5.10 15.50
C GLY A 420 -19.90 -4.40 15.21
N SER A 421 -19.01 -5.01 14.43
CA SER A 421 -17.73 -4.44 14.00
C SER A 421 -17.88 -3.70 12.68
N HIS A 422 -17.42 -2.46 12.61
CA HIS A 422 -17.28 -1.75 11.35
C HIS A 422 -16.03 -2.26 10.62
N ILE A 423 -16.19 -2.85 9.44
CA ILE A 423 -15.09 -3.25 8.55
C ILE A 423 -14.93 -2.15 7.49
N VAL A 424 -13.73 -1.60 7.36
CA VAL A 424 -13.46 -0.40 6.53
C VAL A 424 -12.23 -0.58 5.64
N LYS A 425 -12.47 -0.51 4.33
CA LYS A 425 -11.47 -0.44 3.23
C LYS A 425 -11.95 0.57 2.19
N VAL A 426 -11.06 1.28 1.53
CA VAL A 426 -11.42 2.44 0.69
C VAL A 426 -10.88 2.41 -0.75
N GLY A 427 -10.64 1.22 -1.29
CA GLY A 427 -10.17 1.05 -2.67
C GLY A 427 -8.64 0.98 -2.72
N SER A 428 -8.01 1.67 -3.68
CA SER A 428 -6.54 1.73 -3.83
C SER A 428 -6.05 3.15 -4.19
N ASP A 429 -4.74 3.35 -4.12
CA ASP A 429 -3.99 4.56 -4.55
C ASP A 429 -4.50 5.87 -3.95
N ALA A 430 -4.96 5.81 -2.68
CA ALA A 430 -5.49 6.96 -1.95
C ALA A 430 -6.59 7.76 -2.70
N LYS A 431 -7.36 7.13 -3.59
CA LYS A 431 -8.48 7.78 -4.32
C LYS A 431 -9.60 8.22 -3.38
N LEU A 432 -9.82 7.46 -2.31
CA LEU A 432 -10.73 7.77 -1.21
C LEU A 432 -9.96 7.76 0.11
N LEU A 433 -10.41 8.58 1.05
CA LEU A 433 -9.95 8.63 2.44
C LEU A 433 -11.10 8.20 3.35
N ALA A 434 -10.88 7.18 4.19
CA ALA A 434 -11.77 6.84 5.29
C ALA A 434 -11.67 7.87 6.42
N VAL A 435 -12.81 8.20 7.02
CA VAL A 435 -12.89 8.96 8.27
C VAL A 435 -13.75 8.17 9.25
N CYS A 436 -13.12 7.54 10.23
CA CYS A 436 -13.73 6.70 11.24
C CYS A 436 -13.74 7.41 12.59
N ASP A 437 -14.89 7.99 12.95
CA ASP A 437 -15.13 8.69 14.21
C ASP A 437 -15.56 7.69 15.28
N ILE A 438 -14.69 7.47 16.27
CA ILE A 438 -14.95 6.68 17.48
C ILE A 438 -15.40 7.62 18.59
N LEU A 439 -16.65 7.47 19.02
CA LEU A 439 -17.32 8.33 19.97
C LEU A 439 -17.65 7.56 21.27
N TRP A 440 -17.07 7.98 22.39
CA TRP A 440 -17.56 7.61 23.72
C TRP A 440 -18.67 8.62 24.11
N PRO A 441 -19.95 8.20 24.25
CA PRO A 441 -21.07 9.14 24.44
C PRO A 441 -21.03 9.98 25.73
N ASN A 442 -20.19 9.57 26.68
CA ASN A 442 -19.70 10.37 27.80
C ASN A 442 -18.33 9.80 28.23
N PRO A 443 -17.50 10.54 29.00
CA PRO A 443 -16.18 10.09 29.41
C PRO A 443 -16.18 8.79 30.22
N HIS A 444 -17.27 8.44 30.91
CA HIS A 444 -17.31 7.25 31.78
C HIS A 444 -17.75 5.96 31.07
N SER A 445 -18.46 6.04 29.94
CA SER A 445 -18.89 4.88 29.14
C SER A 445 -17.72 3.96 28.74
N ARG A 446 -17.88 2.63 28.79
CA ARG A 446 -16.96 1.70 28.08
C ARG A 446 -17.42 1.40 26.66
N HIS A 447 -18.72 1.49 26.38
CA HIS A 447 -19.28 1.36 25.04
C HIS A 447 -18.93 2.57 24.15
N VAL A 448 -18.57 2.29 22.89
CA VAL A 448 -18.29 3.25 21.82
C VAL A 448 -19.34 3.17 20.72
N GLN A 449 -19.60 4.31 20.08
CA GLN A 449 -20.27 4.37 18.77
C GLN A 449 -19.22 4.65 17.71
N VAL A 450 -19.21 3.89 16.62
CA VAL A 450 -18.35 4.15 15.46
C VAL A 450 -19.19 4.76 14.34
N ARG A 451 -18.62 5.73 13.62
CA ARG A 451 -19.21 6.30 12.40
C ARG A 451 -18.14 6.35 11.33
N THR A 452 -18.46 5.88 10.13
CA THR A 452 -17.55 5.91 8.99
C THR A 452 -18.17 6.74 7.87
N GLU A 453 -17.41 7.71 7.37
CA GLU A 453 -17.63 8.31 6.05
C GLU A 453 -16.40 8.04 5.17
N THR A 454 -16.58 8.14 3.86
CA THR A 454 -15.48 8.14 2.88
C THR A 454 -15.56 9.41 2.06
N VAL A 455 -14.42 10.04 1.78
CA VAL A 455 -14.33 11.24 0.94
C VAL A 455 -13.34 11.02 -0.20
N PRO A 456 -13.64 11.44 -1.44
CA PRO A 456 -12.64 11.53 -2.49
C PRO A 456 -11.51 12.48 -2.06
N THR A 457 -10.26 12.07 -2.24
CA THR A 457 -9.12 12.96 -1.99
C THR A 457 -9.06 14.08 -3.03
N THR A 458 -9.51 13.80 -4.26
CA THR A 458 -9.64 14.77 -5.37
C THR A 458 -10.61 15.93 -5.11
N ASP A 459 -11.43 15.86 -4.06
CA ASP A 459 -12.31 16.98 -3.65
C ASP A 459 -11.53 18.09 -2.89
N PHE A 460 -10.24 17.87 -2.63
CA PHE A 460 -9.33 18.80 -1.95
C PHE A 460 -8.20 19.26 -2.91
N ASP A 461 -7.77 20.51 -2.80
CA ASP A 461 -6.62 21.02 -3.57
C ASP A 461 -5.32 20.29 -3.23
N PRO A 462 -4.39 20.06 -4.17
CA PRO A 462 -3.14 19.34 -3.91
C PRO A 462 -2.18 20.14 -3.03
N ASP A 463 -1.60 19.51 -2.01
CA ASP A 463 -0.64 20.14 -1.11
C ASP A 463 0.66 20.55 -1.84
N PRO A 464 1.08 21.83 -1.77
CA PRO A 464 2.16 22.35 -2.59
C PRO A 464 3.55 21.84 -2.21
N GLU A 465 3.76 21.28 -1.01
CA GLU A 465 5.05 20.69 -0.64
C GLU A 465 5.08 19.20 -1.01
N VAL A 466 4.00 18.46 -0.77
CA VAL A 466 3.90 17.05 -1.21
C VAL A 466 3.93 16.96 -2.74
N SER A 467 3.29 17.87 -3.48
CA SER A 467 3.41 17.95 -4.95
C SER A 467 4.86 18.09 -5.43
N LYS A 468 5.75 18.77 -4.69
CA LYS A 468 7.18 18.87 -5.05
C LYS A 468 7.91 17.55 -4.82
N LEU A 469 7.63 16.86 -3.72
CA LEU A 469 8.22 15.54 -3.42
C LEU A 469 7.77 14.49 -4.44
N VAL A 470 6.49 14.47 -4.79
CA VAL A 470 5.93 13.59 -5.84
C VAL A 470 6.58 13.90 -7.19
N ALA A 471 6.64 15.17 -7.61
CA ALA A 471 7.26 15.55 -8.88
C ALA A 471 8.78 15.26 -8.92
N ALA A 472 9.48 15.34 -7.78
CA ALA A 472 10.89 14.99 -7.69
C ALA A 472 11.12 13.48 -7.83
N ASN A 473 10.33 12.66 -7.14
CA ASN A 473 10.45 11.19 -7.20
C ASN A 473 9.95 10.61 -8.53
N GLN A 474 8.85 11.13 -9.09
CA GLN A 474 8.35 10.76 -10.42
C GLN A 474 9.31 11.15 -11.56
N LYS A 475 10.31 12.01 -11.33
CA LYS A 475 11.25 12.43 -12.38
C LYS A 475 11.98 11.24 -13.02
N ILE A 476 12.32 10.20 -12.27
CA ILE A 476 12.97 9.00 -12.84
C ILE A 476 12.09 8.29 -13.87
N LEU A 477 10.77 8.27 -13.66
CA LEU A 477 9.81 7.74 -14.63
C LEU A 477 9.68 8.64 -15.86
N GLN A 478 9.71 9.97 -15.67
CA GLN A 478 9.67 10.93 -16.77
C GLN A 478 10.93 10.89 -17.64
N ASP A 479 12.12 10.75 -17.03
CA ASP A 479 13.38 10.57 -17.74
C ASP A 479 13.42 9.20 -18.47
N MET A 480 12.89 8.13 -17.86
CA MET A 480 12.76 6.82 -18.50
C MET A 480 11.76 6.81 -19.66
N ASP A 481 10.68 7.59 -19.60
CA ASP A 481 9.70 7.73 -20.68
C ASP A 481 10.29 8.40 -21.95
N LEU A 482 11.38 9.15 -21.78
CA LEU A 482 12.19 9.72 -22.86
C LEU A 482 13.29 8.76 -23.35
N ALA A 483 13.53 7.62 -22.69
CA ALA A 483 14.60 6.69 -23.06
C ALA A 483 14.38 6.12 -24.48
N PRO A 484 15.38 6.22 -25.38
CA PRO A 484 15.26 5.75 -26.75
C PRO A 484 15.37 4.21 -26.82
N LEU A 485 14.36 3.56 -27.38
CA LEU A 485 14.36 2.11 -27.62
C LEU A 485 15.02 1.75 -28.95
N PHE A 486 14.79 2.56 -29.99
CA PHE A 486 15.47 2.44 -31.28
C PHE A 486 15.45 3.76 -32.05
N ARG A 487 16.42 3.92 -32.96
CA ARG A 487 16.47 5.03 -33.91
C ARG A 487 15.40 4.87 -34.97
N CYS A 488 14.62 5.92 -35.23
CA CYS A 488 13.63 5.92 -36.30
C CYS A 488 14.30 5.92 -37.68
N HIS A 489 13.68 5.23 -38.64
CA HIS A 489 14.14 5.22 -40.03
C HIS A 489 13.81 6.56 -40.70
N SER A 490 14.79 7.18 -41.36
CA SER A 490 14.57 8.37 -42.20
C SER A 490 13.71 8.10 -43.43
N ASP A 491 13.76 6.86 -43.93
CA ASP A 491 13.36 6.52 -45.29
C ASP A 491 11.87 6.18 -45.41
N PHE A 492 11.20 5.91 -44.28
CA PHE A 492 9.77 5.65 -44.21
C PHE A 492 9.16 6.07 -42.87
N VAL A 493 7.92 6.55 -42.93
CA VAL A 493 7.13 6.88 -41.74
C VAL A 493 6.84 5.62 -40.92
N LEU A 494 7.20 5.64 -39.64
CA LEU A 494 6.69 4.67 -38.66
C LEU A 494 5.21 4.95 -38.43
N SER A 495 4.36 3.98 -38.71
CA SER A 495 2.91 4.09 -38.59
C SER A 495 2.33 2.82 -38.00
N SER A 496 1.30 2.97 -37.18
CA SER A 496 0.43 1.92 -36.66
C SER A 496 -0.98 1.99 -37.26
N LYS A 497 -1.25 2.94 -38.18
CA LYS A 497 -2.58 3.14 -38.77
C LYS A 497 -3.04 1.90 -39.53
N GLY A 498 -4.26 1.44 -39.21
CA GLY A 498 -4.88 0.32 -39.93
C GLY A 498 -4.23 -1.05 -39.67
N ASN A 499 -3.46 -1.23 -38.59
CA ASN A 499 -2.76 -2.48 -38.25
C ASN A 499 -3.64 -3.75 -38.18
N ARG A 500 -4.96 -3.58 -38.01
CA ARG A 500 -5.95 -4.68 -38.04
C ARG A 500 -6.38 -5.12 -39.45
N LEU A 501 -6.00 -4.38 -40.48
CA LEU A 501 -6.38 -4.60 -41.88
C LEU A 501 -5.19 -4.96 -42.77
N ALA A 502 -4.01 -4.44 -42.47
CA ALA A 502 -2.78 -4.66 -43.22
C ALA A 502 -1.55 -4.64 -42.30
N GLN A 503 -0.44 -5.18 -42.78
CA GLN A 503 0.87 -5.05 -42.14
C GLN A 503 1.30 -3.57 -42.14
N THR A 504 1.78 -3.08 -41.00
CA THR A 504 2.23 -1.69 -40.81
C THR A 504 3.74 -1.59 -40.61
N THR A 505 4.32 -0.41 -40.84
CA THR A 505 5.77 -0.18 -40.69
C THR A 505 6.20 -0.32 -39.23
N LEU A 506 5.47 0.28 -38.28
CA LEU A 506 5.80 0.14 -36.86
C LEU A 506 5.50 -1.27 -36.33
N GLY A 507 4.38 -1.87 -36.73
CA GLY A 507 4.08 -3.26 -36.36
C GLY A 507 5.13 -4.25 -36.87
N THR A 508 5.70 -4.00 -38.05
CA THR A 508 6.86 -4.78 -38.55
C THR A 508 8.09 -4.55 -37.69
N GLN A 509 8.47 -3.29 -37.43
CA GLN A 509 9.65 -2.94 -36.63
C GLN A 509 9.61 -3.58 -35.23
N LEU A 510 8.49 -3.45 -34.51
CA LEU A 510 8.33 -4.01 -33.16
C LEU A 510 8.36 -5.54 -33.16
N VAL A 511 7.62 -6.20 -34.05
CA VAL A 511 7.55 -7.68 -34.11
C VAL A 511 8.88 -8.28 -34.61
N THR A 512 9.63 -7.56 -35.44
CA THR A 512 11.02 -7.92 -35.79
C THR A 512 11.95 -7.80 -34.58
N GLY A 513 11.91 -6.70 -33.83
CA GLY A 513 12.70 -6.55 -32.59
C GLY A 513 12.41 -7.65 -31.56
N LEU A 514 11.13 -7.97 -31.34
CA LEU A 514 10.71 -9.07 -30.45
C LEU A 514 11.17 -10.45 -30.94
N ARG A 515 11.12 -10.71 -32.27
CA ARG A 515 11.66 -11.95 -32.85
C ARG A 515 13.14 -12.11 -32.52
N ASP A 516 13.92 -11.05 -32.72
CA ASP A 516 15.38 -11.09 -32.62
C ASP A 516 15.85 -11.13 -31.16
N ALA A 517 15.21 -10.37 -30.26
CA ALA A 517 15.46 -10.45 -28.82
C ALA A 517 15.09 -11.80 -28.20
N LEU A 518 14.09 -12.50 -28.76
CA LEU A 518 13.66 -13.84 -28.32
C LEU A 518 14.29 -14.98 -29.15
N GLY A 519 15.33 -14.70 -29.96
CA GLY A 519 16.10 -15.70 -30.71
C GLY A 519 15.26 -16.63 -31.61
N SER A 520 14.10 -16.17 -32.09
CA SER A 520 13.04 -17.02 -32.65
C SER A 520 12.97 -16.95 -34.18
N ASP A 521 12.60 -18.04 -34.86
CA ASP A 521 12.41 -18.04 -36.33
C ASP A 521 11.34 -17.03 -36.80
N CYS A 522 10.30 -16.82 -35.98
CA CYS A 522 9.25 -15.84 -36.23
C CYS A 522 8.59 -15.39 -34.91
N CYS A 523 8.14 -14.13 -34.88
CA CYS A 523 7.23 -13.62 -33.85
C CYS A 523 5.87 -13.27 -34.50
N VAL A 524 4.78 -13.38 -33.75
CA VAL A 524 3.42 -13.02 -34.18
C VAL A 524 2.71 -12.28 -33.05
N LEU A 525 2.52 -10.97 -33.21
CA LEU A 525 1.72 -10.16 -32.30
C LEU A 525 0.30 -9.97 -32.85
N ASN A 526 -0.71 -10.07 -31.99
CA ASN A 526 -2.08 -9.75 -32.37
C ASN A 526 -2.22 -8.23 -32.56
N ALA A 527 -2.74 -7.78 -33.72
CA ALA A 527 -3.00 -6.37 -34.00
C ALA A 527 -3.99 -5.69 -33.03
N GLY A 528 -4.69 -6.48 -32.19
CA GLY A 528 -5.46 -5.98 -31.05
C GLY A 528 -4.61 -5.43 -29.90
N ASN A 529 -3.32 -5.74 -29.82
CA ASN A 529 -2.43 -5.23 -28.78
C ASN A 529 -1.89 -3.83 -29.11
N MET A 530 -1.76 -3.49 -30.40
CA MET A 530 -1.41 -2.13 -30.84
C MET A 530 -2.63 -1.19 -30.87
N ARG A 531 -2.45 0.04 -30.37
CA ARG A 531 -3.53 0.98 -30.04
C ARG A 531 -3.31 2.42 -30.47
N GLY A 532 -2.08 2.87 -30.73
CA GLY A 532 -1.82 4.29 -31.01
C GLY A 532 -2.45 4.78 -32.30
N ASN A 533 -2.59 3.91 -33.31
CA ASN A 533 -3.25 4.15 -34.60
C ASN A 533 -2.85 5.51 -35.22
N LYS A 534 -1.57 5.83 -35.15
CA LYS A 534 -0.98 7.12 -35.52
C LYS A 534 0.18 6.95 -36.50
N ASP A 535 0.54 8.06 -37.12
CA ASP A 535 1.80 8.20 -37.84
C ASP A 535 2.75 8.95 -36.91
N TYR A 536 4.01 8.55 -36.90
CA TYR A 536 5.08 9.25 -36.20
C TYR A 536 5.76 10.24 -37.15
N GLU A 537 6.18 11.39 -36.61
CA GLU A 537 6.80 12.46 -37.37
C GLU A 537 8.14 11.99 -37.99
N GLN A 538 8.40 12.31 -39.26
CA GLN A 538 9.53 11.71 -39.99
C GLN A 538 10.91 12.25 -39.54
N ASP A 539 10.93 13.38 -38.85
CA ASP A 539 12.10 13.99 -38.22
C ASP A 539 12.30 13.57 -36.75
N LYS A 540 11.36 12.82 -36.16
CA LYS A 540 11.51 12.20 -34.84
C LYS A 540 12.66 11.19 -34.88
N LYS A 541 13.79 11.52 -34.24
CA LYS A 541 15.02 10.72 -34.31
C LYS A 541 14.94 9.34 -33.64
N PHE A 542 14.17 9.24 -32.55
CA PHE A 542 14.09 8.04 -31.72
C PHE A 542 12.66 7.72 -31.31
N PHE A 543 12.34 6.43 -31.26
CA PHE A 543 11.13 5.88 -30.67
C PHE A 543 11.43 5.56 -29.21
N THR A 544 10.71 6.17 -28.26
CA THR A 544 11.01 6.09 -26.83
C THR A 544 10.12 5.08 -26.10
N TYR A 545 10.39 4.86 -24.81
CA TYR A 545 9.54 4.01 -23.97
C TYR A 545 8.10 4.53 -23.84
N ASN A 546 7.88 5.84 -23.76
CA ASN A 546 6.53 6.43 -23.81
C ASN A 546 5.83 6.17 -25.17
N ASP A 547 6.57 6.19 -26.28
CA ASP A 547 6.00 5.83 -27.58
C ASP A 547 5.57 4.36 -27.63
N LEU A 548 6.29 3.46 -26.95
CA LEU A 548 5.91 2.06 -26.79
C LEU A 548 4.65 1.93 -25.92
N LYS A 549 4.61 2.55 -24.73
CA LYS A 549 3.43 2.54 -23.86
C LYS A 549 2.19 3.13 -24.55
N THR A 550 2.35 4.15 -25.39
CA THR A 550 1.25 4.72 -26.19
C THR A 550 0.70 3.72 -27.23
N GLU A 551 1.55 2.85 -27.77
CA GLU A 551 1.15 1.87 -28.78
C GLU A 551 0.69 0.55 -28.19
N ILE A 552 1.33 0.06 -27.12
CA ILE A 552 1.00 -1.18 -26.42
C ILE A 552 0.73 -0.82 -24.94
N PRO A 553 -0.46 -0.27 -24.62
CA PRO A 553 -0.80 0.24 -23.29
C PRO A 553 -1.30 -0.85 -22.32
N PHE A 554 -1.05 -2.12 -22.63
CA PHE A 554 -1.44 -3.28 -21.82
C PHE A 554 -0.33 -4.30 -21.86
N ASP A 555 0.00 -4.89 -20.71
CA ASP A 555 0.98 -5.98 -20.65
C ASP A 555 0.54 -7.17 -21.50
N ALA A 556 1.52 -7.77 -22.18
CA ALA A 556 1.32 -8.90 -23.06
C ALA A 556 2.35 -9.98 -22.76
N GLU A 557 1.89 -11.10 -22.19
CA GLU A 557 2.75 -12.27 -21.97
C GLU A 557 3.39 -12.73 -23.28
N MET A 558 4.71 -12.91 -23.26
CA MET A 558 5.48 -13.39 -24.40
C MET A 558 5.89 -14.84 -24.15
N VAL A 559 5.51 -15.74 -25.07
CA VAL A 559 5.81 -17.17 -24.99
C VAL A 559 6.55 -17.64 -26.24
N VAL A 560 7.67 -18.33 -26.05
CA VAL A 560 8.46 -18.96 -27.12
C VAL A 560 8.14 -20.45 -27.12
N ILE A 561 7.51 -20.94 -28.19
CA ILE A 561 7.08 -22.35 -28.29
C ILE A 561 7.36 -22.94 -29.69
N PRO A 562 7.78 -24.21 -29.79
CA PRO A 562 8.04 -24.86 -31.08
C PRO A 562 6.73 -25.24 -31.80
N ILE A 563 6.37 -24.49 -32.84
CA ILE A 563 5.16 -24.72 -33.65
C ILE A 563 5.54 -25.29 -35.03
N PRO A 564 4.92 -26.41 -35.49
CA PRO A 564 5.14 -26.90 -36.84
C PRO A 564 4.70 -25.87 -37.90
N GLY A 565 5.59 -25.51 -38.83
CA GLY A 565 5.37 -24.41 -39.80
C GLY A 565 4.09 -24.48 -40.64
N LYS A 566 3.49 -25.68 -40.81
CA LYS A 566 2.15 -25.82 -41.41
C LYS A 566 1.08 -25.03 -40.64
N VAL A 567 1.15 -25.04 -39.31
CA VAL A 567 0.17 -24.40 -38.41
C VAL A 567 0.33 -22.89 -38.47
N ILE A 568 1.58 -22.38 -38.49
CA ILE A 568 1.86 -20.96 -38.72
C ILE A 568 1.27 -20.52 -40.06
N ALA A 569 1.50 -21.29 -41.13
CA ALA A 569 0.93 -21.00 -42.45
C ALA A 569 -0.60 -21.14 -42.52
N GLU A 570 -1.22 -21.98 -41.69
CA GLU A 570 -2.68 -22.10 -41.55
C GLU A 570 -3.26 -20.90 -40.78
N SER A 571 -2.65 -20.50 -39.66
CA SER A 571 -3.00 -19.30 -38.88
C SER A 571 -2.89 -18.01 -39.69
N VAL A 572 -1.84 -17.85 -40.51
CA VAL A 572 -1.66 -16.66 -41.38
C VAL A 572 -2.63 -16.66 -42.57
N ARG A 573 -3.14 -17.82 -43.00
CA ARG A 573 -4.28 -17.89 -43.95
C ARG A 573 -5.59 -17.54 -43.26
N TYR A 574 -5.83 -18.07 -42.06
CA TYR A 574 -7.04 -17.84 -41.28
C TYR A 574 -7.20 -16.36 -40.90
N SER A 575 -6.16 -15.69 -40.42
CA SER A 575 -6.20 -14.26 -40.09
C SER A 575 -6.41 -13.33 -41.30
N ARG A 576 -6.31 -13.87 -42.53
CA ARG A 576 -6.58 -13.16 -43.79
C ARG A 576 -7.91 -13.57 -44.44
N GLN A 577 -8.62 -14.55 -43.88
CA GLN A 577 -10.00 -14.87 -44.25
C GLN A 577 -10.90 -13.90 -43.49
N GLN A 578 -11.56 -12.98 -44.20
CA GLN A 578 -12.28 -11.89 -43.54
C GLN A 578 -13.46 -12.41 -42.71
N SER A 579 -13.45 -12.05 -41.42
CA SER A 579 -14.68 -11.82 -40.66
C SER A 579 -15.36 -10.57 -41.24
N PHE A 580 -16.40 -10.79 -42.05
CA PHE A 580 -17.37 -9.78 -42.47
C PHE A 580 -18.46 -9.59 -41.40
#